data_AF-A0A5J0SB33-F1
#
_entry.id   AF-A0A5J0SB33-F1
#
_cell.length_a   1.000
_cell.length_b   1.000
_cell.length_c   1.000
_cell.angle_alpha   90.00
_cell.angle_beta   90.00
_cell.angle_gamma   90.00
#
_symmetry.space_group_name_H-M   'P 1'
#
loop_
_entity.id
_entity.type
_entity.pdbx_description
1 polymer ?
#
loop_
_entity_poly.entity_id
_entity_poly.type
_entity_poly.pdbx_seq_one_letter_code
_entity_poly.pdbx_strand_id
1 'polypeptide(L)'
;MHRIDTPTAQKDKFGQGKNGFTNGDPATGRRATDLNSDMWDAVQEEVCTVIEAAGIPLSKGEHTQLHAAIGRLIDEQVKTRLEKNQNGADIPNKPLFLQNVGLGETINLAAGALQKSQNGGDIPDKKQFIENVGLTGTVSQAAGAVQKTGDAMTGKLTLPQTSCFGVNTDNALGGSSITIGDNDTGFKQDGDGILGIYANNARVGYIDNSGLHMSVDVLTNGGIRAGDGKRLSLTSNNNSTMTATFNLWGDANRPTVIELDDDQGWHLYSQRNPDGSIVFTVNGDITANTLRAGGAIYHNNGDIFGSVWGNSWLSLWINNNFVADVQLGAGTSVVTWNNAGSWPNTPGYVVTSIWKDSQGENIDGIAYAPLQKRVGSQWYTVQGGTA
;
A
#
# COMPACT_ATOMS: atom_id res chain seq x y z
N MET A 1 12.37 -110.64 50.01
CA MET A 1 12.70 -112.04 49.65
C MET A 1 13.72 -112.62 50.64
N HIS A 2 13.54 -113.86 51.09
CA HIS A 2 14.54 -114.56 51.93
C HIS A 2 15.42 -115.51 51.09
N ARG A 3 16.40 -116.18 51.68
CA ARG A 3 17.32 -117.10 50.99
C ARG A 3 16.82 -118.53 51.14
N ILE A 4 16.96 -119.37 50.10
CA ILE A 4 16.54 -120.78 50.15
C ILE A 4 17.18 -121.53 51.33
N ASP A 5 16.36 -122.16 52.15
CA ASP A 5 16.72 -122.69 53.47
C ASP A 5 16.28 -124.14 53.69
N THR A 6 15.86 -124.83 52.62
CA THR A 6 15.52 -126.25 52.67
C THR A 6 16.71 -127.12 53.09
N PRO A 7 16.48 -128.33 53.66
CA PRO A 7 17.58 -129.22 54.07
C PRO A 7 18.56 -129.59 52.95
N THR A 8 18.12 -129.48 51.69
CA THR A 8 18.91 -129.73 50.48
C THR A 8 19.47 -128.44 49.84
N ALA A 9 19.24 -127.28 50.46
CA ALA A 9 19.91 -126.04 50.08
C ALA A 9 21.43 -126.22 50.20
N GLN A 10 22.17 -125.64 49.26
CA GLN A 10 23.62 -125.59 49.41
C GLN A 10 23.96 -124.59 50.51
N LYS A 11 24.35 -125.14 51.66
CA LYS A 11 24.85 -124.37 52.78
C LYS A 11 25.99 -123.46 52.32
N ASP A 12 25.87 -122.18 52.66
CA ASP A 12 26.88 -121.14 52.44
C ASP A 12 27.32 -120.93 50.97
N LYS A 13 26.46 -121.22 49.98
CA LYS A 13 26.78 -121.04 48.55
C LYS A 13 27.32 -119.65 48.22
N PHE A 14 26.76 -118.62 48.85
CA PHE A 14 27.12 -117.21 48.63
C PHE A 14 27.82 -116.56 49.83
N GLY A 15 28.43 -117.37 50.71
CA GLY A 15 29.08 -116.94 51.96
C GLY A 15 28.36 -117.45 53.21
N GLN A 16 28.99 -117.32 54.38
CA GLN A 16 28.48 -117.83 55.65
C GLN A 16 27.05 -117.32 55.95
N GLY A 17 26.12 -118.24 56.21
CA GLY A 17 24.69 -118.00 56.43
C GLY A 17 23.89 -117.73 55.15
N LYS A 18 24.50 -117.74 53.96
CA LYS A 18 23.86 -117.40 52.68
C LYS A 18 23.73 -118.63 51.81
N ASN A 19 22.74 -119.43 52.15
CA ASN A 19 22.38 -120.62 51.41
C ASN A 19 21.93 -120.29 49.98
N GLY A 20 22.11 -121.23 49.06
CA GLY A 20 21.74 -121.07 47.66
C GLY A 20 21.29 -122.38 47.01
N PHE A 21 20.69 -122.27 45.82
CA PHE A 21 20.24 -123.44 45.06
C PHE A 21 21.42 -124.25 44.52
N THR A 22 21.32 -125.57 44.52
CA THR A 22 22.23 -126.49 43.83
C THR A 22 21.44 -127.49 43.00
N ASN A 23 22.02 -127.96 41.89
CA ASN A 23 21.40 -128.97 41.03
C ASN A 23 21.51 -130.39 41.60
N GLY A 24 22.19 -130.54 42.74
CA GLY A 24 22.55 -131.84 43.29
C GLY A 24 23.75 -132.45 42.56
N ASP A 25 24.23 -133.58 43.08
CA ASP A 25 25.28 -134.38 42.48
C ASP A 25 25.02 -135.87 42.79
N PRO A 26 24.52 -136.64 41.80
CA PRO A 26 24.19 -138.05 41.99
C PRO A 26 25.38 -138.92 42.40
N ALA A 27 26.62 -138.55 42.00
CA ALA A 27 27.82 -139.34 42.28
C ALA A 27 28.24 -139.29 43.75
N THR A 28 27.91 -138.18 44.44
CA THR A 28 28.20 -137.97 45.86
C THR A 28 26.98 -138.19 46.75
N GLY A 29 25.85 -138.62 46.18
CA GLY A 29 24.57 -138.79 46.89
C GLY A 29 23.91 -137.47 47.29
N ARG A 30 24.38 -136.33 46.79
CA ARG A 30 23.85 -135.00 47.13
C ARG A 30 22.59 -134.70 46.31
N ARG A 31 21.48 -134.42 46.98
CA ARG A 31 20.23 -134.05 46.31
C ARG A 31 20.27 -132.61 45.78
N ALA A 32 19.51 -132.37 44.71
CA ALA A 32 19.20 -131.01 44.25
C ALA A 32 18.45 -130.25 45.34
N THR A 33 18.59 -128.92 45.34
CA THR A 33 17.85 -128.08 46.28
C THR A 33 16.37 -128.22 46.00
N ASP A 34 15.68 -128.82 46.96
CA ASP A 34 14.25 -128.87 46.98
C ASP A 34 13.75 -127.44 47.16
N LEU A 35 12.78 -127.08 46.32
CA LEU A 35 12.10 -125.79 46.44
C LEU A 35 11.04 -125.92 47.54
N ASN A 36 10.97 -124.93 48.43
CA ASN A 36 9.88 -124.81 49.40
C ASN A 36 8.89 -123.72 49.00
N SER A 37 7.70 -123.79 49.61
CA SER A 37 6.66 -122.78 49.51
C SER A 37 7.22 -121.41 49.87
N ASP A 38 7.92 -121.29 51.00
CA ASP A 38 8.30 -120.00 51.56
C ASP A 38 9.15 -119.15 50.60
N MET A 39 10.04 -119.78 49.82
CA MET A 39 10.84 -119.07 48.82
C MET A 39 10.01 -118.65 47.61
N TRP A 40 9.12 -119.52 47.12
CA TRP A 40 8.26 -119.20 45.97
C TRP A 40 7.17 -118.19 46.33
N ASP A 41 6.64 -118.26 47.53
CA ASP A 41 5.73 -117.25 48.09
C ASP A 41 6.46 -115.90 48.18
N ALA A 42 7.71 -115.87 48.64
CA ALA A 42 8.48 -114.62 48.68
C ALA A 42 8.79 -114.04 47.28
N VAL A 43 9.07 -114.88 46.29
CA VAL A 43 9.25 -114.43 44.88
C VAL A 43 7.93 -113.91 44.31
N GLN A 44 6.84 -114.64 44.56
CA GLN A 44 5.51 -114.23 44.15
C GLN A 44 5.16 -112.88 44.79
N GLU A 45 5.28 -112.74 46.11
CA GLU A 45 4.88 -111.53 46.81
C GLU A 45 5.73 -110.30 46.43
N GLU A 46 7.01 -110.43 46.12
CA GLU A 46 7.82 -109.29 45.63
C GLU A 46 7.34 -108.80 44.26
N VAL A 47 6.96 -109.72 43.37
CA VAL A 47 6.42 -109.38 42.05
C VAL A 47 4.99 -108.86 42.18
N CYS A 48 4.17 -109.51 43.00
CA CYS A 48 2.78 -109.15 43.29
C CYS A 48 2.70 -107.78 43.96
N THR A 49 3.56 -107.48 44.92
CA THR A 49 3.61 -106.18 45.60
C THR A 49 3.85 -105.03 44.61
N VAL A 50 4.73 -105.21 43.62
CA VAL A 50 4.95 -104.18 42.58
C VAL A 50 3.70 -103.99 41.72
N ILE A 51 3.03 -105.10 41.37
CA ILE A 51 1.80 -105.10 40.56
C ILE A 51 0.65 -104.42 41.31
N GLU A 52 0.45 -104.78 42.58
CA GLU A 52 -0.58 -104.24 43.45
C GLU A 52 -0.30 -102.78 43.82
N ALA A 53 0.96 -102.39 44.05
CA ALA A 53 1.34 -101.00 44.27
C ALA A 53 1.06 -100.11 43.06
N ALA A 54 1.11 -100.67 41.84
CA ALA A 54 0.65 -100.00 40.63
C ALA A 54 -0.89 -99.98 40.48
N GLY A 55 -1.62 -100.53 41.45
CA GLY A 55 -3.08 -100.65 41.43
C GLY A 55 -3.59 -101.61 40.34
N ILE A 56 -2.82 -102.64 40.00
CA ILE A 56 -3.19 -103.68 39.04
C ILE A 56 -3.59 -104.95 39.82
N PRO A 57 -4.79 -105.51 39.60
CA PRO A 57 -5.18 -106.77 40.24
C PRO A 57 -4.37 -107.95 39.71
N LEU A 58 -3.92 -108.86 40.58
CA LEU A 58 -3.19 -110.07 40.18
C LEU A 58 -4.07 -111.02 39.35
N SER A 59 -3.54 -111.54 38.25
CA SER A 59 -4.25 -112.43 37.33
C SER A 59 -3.39 -113.63 36.95
N LYS A 60 -3.87 -114.82 37.31
CA LYS A 60 -3.16 -116.09 37.12
C LYS A 60 -2.78 -116.40 35.67
N GLY A 61 -3.49 -115.84 34.70
CA GLY A 61 -3.23 -116.06 33.26
C GLY A 61 -2.38 -114.98 32.60
N GLU A 62 -2.04 -113.89 33.30
CA GLU A 62 -1.36 -112.74 32.70
C GLU A 62 0.13 -112.73 33.07
N HIS A 63 0.98 -112.88 32.06
CA HIS A 63 2.44 -112.97 32.24
C HIS A 63 3.17 -111.64 31.97
N THR A 64 2.43 -110.53 31.86
CA THR A 64 2.96 -109.17 31.58
C THR A 64 2.66 -108.16 32.68
N GLN A 65 2.05 -108.58 33.80
CA GLN A 65 1.57 -107.68 34.84
C GLN A 65 2.67 -106.83 35.48
N LEU A 66 3.85 -107.42 35.71
CA LEU A 66 5.00 -106.69 36.26
C LEU A 66 5.47 -105.57 35.32
N HIS A 67 5.44 -105.82 34.00
CA HIS A 67 5.80 -104.81 33.00
C HIS A 67 4.79 -103.66 33.00
N ALA A 68 3.49 -103.97 33.01
CA ALA A 68 2.43 -102.96 33.08
C ALA A 68 2.50 -102.14 34.38
N ALA A 69 2.85 -102.78 35.50
CA ALA A 69 3.00 -102.13 36.79
C ALA A 69 4.14 -101.10 36.79
N ILE A 70 5.30 -101.49 36.26
CA ILE A 70 6.44 -100.58 36.11
C ILE A 70 6.08 -99.41 35.19
N GLY A 71 5.44 -99.67 34.05
CA GLY A 71 5.00 -98.61 33.12
C GLY A 71 4.08 -97.60 33.80
N ARG A 72 3.05 -98.09 34.52
CA ARG A 72 2.10 -97.23 35.21
C ARG A 72 2.73 -96.41 36.35
N LEU A 73 3.59 -97.04 37.16
CA LEU A 73 4.29 -96.34 38.24
C LEU A 73 5.21 -95.23 37.71
N ILE A 74 5.85 -95.45 36.56
CA ILE A 74 6.67 -94.43 35.88
C ILE A 74 5.77 -93.32 35.32
N ASP A 75 4.71 -93.65 34.60
CA ASP A 75 3.81 -92.67 33.97
C ASP A 75 3.18 -91.74 35.02
N GLU A 76 2.74 -92.27 36.16
CA GLU A 76 2.18 -91.46 37.26
C GLU A 76 3.22 -90.52 37.88
N GLN A 77 4.49 -90.94 38.00
CA GLN A 77 5.55 -90.03 38.46
C GLN A 77 5.86 -88.94 37.42
N VAL A 78 5.87 -89.27 36.13
CA VAL A 78 6.19 -88.33 35.04
C VAL A 78 5.12 -87.24 34.90
N LYS A 79 3.83 -87.55 35.14
CA LYS A 79 2.72 -86.57 35.14
C LYS A 79 2.88 -85.42 36.14
N THR A 80 3.79 -85.54 37.12
CA THR A 80 4.06 -84.48 38.11
C THR A 80 5.13 -83.48 37.66
N ARG A 81 5.72 -83.66 36.48
CA ARG A 81 6.75 -82.79 35.90
C ARG A 81 6.14 -81.94 34.78
N LEU A 82 6.78 -80.81 34.49
CA LEU A 82 6.40 -80.01 33.34
C LEU A 82 6.81 -80.71 32.04
N GLU A 83 5.87 -80.76 31.10
CA GLU A 83 6.05 -81.29 29.77
C GLU A 83 6.76 -80.26 28.87
N LYS A 84 7.93 -80.63 28.34
CA LYS A 84 8.74 -79.72 27.52
C LYS A 84 8.00 -79.19 26.28
N ASN A 85 7.17 -80.03 25.65
CA ASN A 85 6.37 -79.67 24.47
C ASN A 85 5.15 -78.80 24.80
N GLN A 86 4.74 -78.70 26.06
CA GLN A 86 3.65 -77.82 26.48
C GLN A 86 4.09 -76.37 26.70
N ASN A 87 5.39 -76.08 26.66
CA ASN A 87 5.94 -74.72 26.77
C ASN A 87 5.36 -73.92 27.94
N GLY A 88 5.10 -74.58 29.08
CA GLY A 88 4.55 -73.96 30.29
C GLY A 88 3.02 -73.79 30.31
N ALA A 89 2.29 -74.36 29.35
CA ALA A 89 0.82 -74.37 29.38
C ALA A 89 0.26 -75.15 30.58
N ASP A 90 0.95 -76.21 31.00
CA ASP A 90 0.73 -77.07 32.17
C ASP A 90 1.13 -76.45 33.51
N ILE A 91 1.68 -75.23 33.53
CA ILE A 91 1.96 -74.53 34.78
C ILE A 91 0.62 -74.26 35.50
N PRO A 92 0.40 -74.83 36.71
CA PRO A 92 -0.88 -74.71 37.41
C PRO A 92 -1.21 -73.26 37.83
N ASN A 93 -0.18 -72.49 38.19
CA ASN A 93 -0.31 -71.08 38.57
C ASN A 93 0.70 -70.22 37.80
N LYS A 94 0.30 -69.78 36.60
CA LYS A 94 1.12 -68.93 35.72
C LYS A 94 1.51 -67.60 36.39
N PRO A 95 0.60 -66.88 37.11
CA PRO A 95 0.99 -65.67 37.85
C PRO A 95 2.12 -65.88 38.87
N LEU A 96 2.03 -66.93 39.71
CA LEU A 96 3.07 -67.23 40.70
C LEU A 96 4.38 -67.67 40.03
N PHE A 97 4.29 -68.41 38.93
CA PHE A 97 5.47 -68.76 38.13
C PHE A 97 6.18 -67.52 37.59
N LEU A 98 5.45 -66.58 36.96
CA LEU A 98 5.99 -65.31 36.47
C LEU A 98 6.61 -64.47 37.60
N GLN A 99 6.03 -64.50 38.80
CA GLN A 99 6.61 -63.87 39.99
C GLN A 99 7.94 -64.53 40.40
N ASN A 100 7.98 -65.87 40.49
CA ASN A 100 9.16 -66.61 40.89
C ASN A 100 10.34 -66.48 39.91
N VAL A 101 10.06 -66.27 38.61
CA VAL A 101 11.09 -66.00 37.60
C VAL A 101 11.41 -64.50 37.44
N GLY A 102 10.83 -63.63 38.28
CA GLY A 102 11.13 -62.19 38.29
C GLY A 102 10.50 -61.36 37.18
N LEU A 103 9.49 -61.87 36.47
CA LEU A 103 8.84 -61.18 35.34
C LEU A 103 7.68 -60.25 35.75
N GLY A 104 7.29 -60.23 37.02
CA GLY A 104 6.19 -59.39 37.50
C GLY A 104 6.42 -57.90 37.26
N GLU A 105 7.62 -57.39 37.54
CA GLU A 105 7.96 -55.98 37.32
C GLU A 105 7.99 -55.63 35.83
N THR A 106 8.54 -56.51 34.98
CA THR A 106 8.58 -56.32 33.53
C THR A 106 7.18 -56.17 32.93
N ILE A 107 6.22 -56.98 33.38
CA ILE A 107 4.82 -56.89 32.92
C ILE A 107 4.20 -55.54 33.32
N ASN A 108 4.42 -55.09 34.56
CA ASN A 108 3.90 -53.81 35.04
C ASN A 108 4.51 -52.62 34.29
N LEU A 109 5.82 -52.65 34.03
CA LEU A 109 6.50 -51.63 33.24
C LEU A 109 6.00 -51.61 31.79
N ALA A 110 5.76 -52.78 31.19
CA ALA A 110 5.20 -52.89 29.84
C ALA A 110 3.76 -52.37 29.77
N ALA A 111 2.94 -52.62 30.79
CA ALA A 111 1.57 -52.11 30.87
C ALA A 111 1.52 -50.58 31.03
N GLY A 112 2.53 -49.97 31.65
CA GLY A 112 2.67 -48.51 31.80
C GLY A 112 3.39 -47.80 30.65
N ALA A 113 3.91 -48.54 29.66
CA ALA A 113 4.60 -47.97 28.51
C ALA A 113 3.60 -47.52 27.43
N LEU A 114 4.02 -46.57 26.58
CA LEU A 114 3.21 -46.12 25.44
C LEU A 114 3.01 -47.24 24.42
N GLN A 115 1.76 -47.48 24.05
CA GLN A 115 1.37 -48.49 23.07
C GLN A 115 1.50 -47.93 21.65
N LYS A 116 2.36 -48.55 20.83
CA LYS A 116 2.58 -48.14 19.43
C LYS A 116 1.29 -48.06 18.62
N SER A 117 0.37 -49.01 18.83
CA SER A 117 -0.93 -49.07 18.15
C SER A 117 -1.84 -47.89 18.47
N GLN A 118 -1.64 -47.23 19.60
CA GLN A 118 -2.45 -46.10 20.04
C GLN A 118 -1.94 -44.76 19.53
N ASN A 119 -0.75 -44.72 18.90
CA ASN A 119 -0.18 -43.52 18.27
C ASN A 119 -0.22 -42.27 19.18
N GLY A 120 0.07 -42.43 20.48
CA GLY A 120 0.05 -41.35 21.47
C GLY A 120 -1.33 -41.00 22.03
N GLY A 121 -2.39 -41.74 21.67
CA GLY A 121 -3.72 -41.60 22.27
C GLY A 121 -3.72 -41.81 23.78
N ASP A 122 -2.83 -42.70 24.25
CA ASP A 122 -2.58 -43.12 25.63
C ASP A 122 -1.63 -42.22 26.42
N ILE A 123 -1.14 -41.12 25.83
CA ILE A 123 -0.43 -40.09 26.58
C ILE A 123 -1.41 -39.45 27.58
N PRO A 124 -1.16 -39.55 28.91
CA PRO A 124 -2.09 -39.06 29.93
C PRO A 124 -2.20 -37.53 29.94
N ASP A 125 -1.06 -36.85 29.84
CA ASP A 125 -0.99 -35.39 29.73
C ASP A 125 -0.31 -34.99 28.42
N LYS A 126 -1.13 -34.72 27.41
CA LYS A 126 -0.66 -34.31 26.08
C LYS A 126 0.01 -32.93 26.11
N LYS A 127 -0.37 -32.05 27.04
CA LYS A 127 0.22 -30.71 27.17
C LYS A 127 1.62 -30.81 27.76
N GLN A 128 1.80 -31.58 28.84
CA GLN A 128 3.12 -31.87 29.40
C GLN A 128 3.98 -32.64 28.40
N PHE A 129 3.41 -33.55 27.62
CA PHE A 129 4.14 -34.22 26.55
C PHE A 129 4.67 -33.24 25.50
N ILE A 130 3.83 -32.31 25.02
CA ILE A 130 4.22 -31.20 24.11
C ILE A 130 5.37 -30.37 24.72
N GLU A 131 5.32 -30.08 26.01
CA GLU A 131 6.39 -29.38 26.73
C GLU A 131 7.68 -30.19 26.79
N ASN A 132 7.60 -31.47 27.13
CA ASN A 132 8.75 -32.38 27.25
C ASN A 132 9.42 -32.63 25.89
N VAL A 133 8.66 -32.60 24.79
CA VAL A 133 9.22 -32.67 23.43
C VAL A 133 9.65 -31.30 22.88
N GLY A 134 9.55 -30.23 23.68
CA GLY A 134 10.04 -28.90 23.32
C GLY A 134 9.17 -28.11 22.33
N LEU A 135 7.91 -28.52 22.13
CA LEU A 135 7.01 -27.93 21.12
C LEU A 135 6.12 -26.79 21.64
N THR A 136 6.19 -26.44 22.94
CA THR A 136 5.41 -25.34 23.52
C THR A 136 5.60 -24.02 22.79
N GLY A 137 6.84 -23.69 22.41
CA GLY A 137 7.15 -22.48 21.64
C GLY A 137 6.48 -22.48 20.26
N THR A 138 6.54 -23.60 19.54
CA THR A 138 5.90 -23.77 18.22
C THR A 138 4.39 -23.60 18.28
N VAL A 139 3.72 -24.24 19.26
CA VAL A 139 2.26 -24.10 19.44
C VAL A 139 1.90 -22.63 19.72
N SER A 140 2.68 -21.95 20.57
CA SER A 140 2.42 -20.55 20.93
C SER A 140 2.62 -19.59 19.75
N GLN A 141 3.68 -19.80 18.96
CA GLN A 141 3.93 -19.05 17.73
C GLN A 141 2.86 -19.30 16.67
N ALA A 142 2.43 -20.54 16.50
CA ALA A 142 1.37 -20.89 15.54
C ALA A 142 0.03 -20.25 15.93
N ALA A 143 -0.31 -20.23 17.22
CA ALA A 143 -1.51 -19.56 17.72
C ALA A 143 -1.47 -18.03 17.51
N GLY A 144 -0.29 -17.41 17.55
CA GLY A 144 -0.08 -15.98 17.30
C GLY A 144 0.29 -15.61 15.87
N ALA A 145 0.29 -16.57 14.93
CA ALA A 145 0.68 -16.33 13.55
C ALA A 145 -0.44 -15.63 12.76
N VAL A 146 -0.06 -14.66 11.92
CA VAL A 146 -0.98 -14.00 10.98
C VAL A 146 -1.48 -15.01 9.94
N GLN A 147 -2.80 -15.10 9.77
CA GLN A 147 -3.43 -16.04 8.83
C GLN A 147 -3.41 -15.51 7.39
N LYS A 148 -3.15 -16.42 6.43
CA LYS A 148 -3.13 -16.08 4.99
C LYS A 148 -4.51 -15.76 4.43
N THR A 149 -5.57 -16.24 5.07
CA THR A 149 -6.96 -15.99 4.69
C THR A 149 -7.53 -14.69 5.26
N GLY A 150 -6.69 -13.86 5.89
CA GLY A 150 -7.09 -12.66 6.60
C GLY A 150 -7.29 -12.89 8.09
N ASP A 151 -6.82 -11.93 8.90
CA ASP A 151 -6.98 -11.88 10.36
C ASP A 151 -6.78 -10.43 10.84
N ALA A 152 -7.03 -10.16 12.12
CA ALA A 152 -6.77 -8.88 12.76
C ALA A 152 -5.40 -8.87 13.44
N MET A 153 -4.51 -7.95 13.04
CA MET A 153 -3.25 -7.71 13.76
C MET A 153 -3.48 -6.69 14.89
N THR A 154 -3.05 -7.03 16.10
CA THR A 154 -3.09 -6.11 17.27
C THR A 154 -1.80 -5.30 17.45
N GLY A 155 -0.78 -5.60 16.65
CA GLY A 155 0.51 -4.90 16.61
C GLY A 155 0.83 -4.30 15.24
N LYS A 156 1.88 -3.48 15.18
CA LYS A 156 2.37 -2.87 13.93
C LYS A 156 3.07 -3.93 13.07
N LEU A 157 2.78 -3.96 11.77
CA LEU A 157 3.59 -4.66 10.79
C LEU A 157 4.68 -3.72 10.28
N THR A 158 5.93 -3.96 10.67
CA THR A 158 7.08 -3.19 10.20
C THR A 158 7.64 -3.83 8.94
N LEU A 159 7.53 -3.13 7.81
CA LEU A 159 8.13 -3.52 6.53
C LEU A 159 9.32 -2.59 6.26
N PRO A 160 10.59 -3.08 6.26
CA PRO A 160 11.74 -2.23 5.95
C PRO A 160 11.65 -1.58 4.57
N GLN A 161 11.04 -2.27 3.61
CA GLN A 161 10.68 -1.79 2.28
C GLN A 161 9.54 -2.66 1.72
N THR A 162 8.66 -2.06 0.92
CA THR A 162 7.70 -2.78 0.07
C THR A 162 7.72 -2.16 -1.31
N SER A 163 7.53 -2.98 -2.35
CA SER A 163 7.41 -2.49 -3.72
C SER A 163 6.02 -1.92 -3.96
N CYS A 164 4.96 -2.63 -3.59
CA CYS A 164 3.59 -2.17 -3.80
C CYS A 164 2.73 -2.38 -2.55
N PHE A 165 1.65 -1.62 -2.46
CA PHE A 165 0.66 -1.77 -1.39
C PHE A 165 -0.74 -1.61 -1.94
N GLY A 166 -1.63 -2.54 -1.62
CA GLY A 166 -3.05 -2.46 -1.97
C GLY A 166 -3.88 -2.26 -0.70
N VAL A 167 -4.74 -1.25 -0.69
CA VAL A 167 -5.66 -0.96 0.42
C VAL A 167 -7.03 -1.53 0.06
N ASN A 168 -7.39 -2.62 0.73
CA ASN A 168 -8.65 -3.36 0.49
C ASN A 168 -8.78 -3.86 -0.96
N THR A 169 -7.66 -4.09 -1.63
CA THR A 169 -7.61 -4.45 -3.04
C THR A 169 -6.25 -5.03 -3.41
N ASP A 170 -6.19 -5.76 -4.52
CA ASP A 170 -4.91 -6.11 -5.14
C ASP A 170 -4.29 -4.87 -5.79
N ASN A 171 -2.98 -4.87 -6.01
CA ASN A 171 -2.33 -3.75 -6.70
C ASN A 171 -2.11 -4.08 -8.18
N ALA A 172 -3.01 -3.60 -9.04
CA ALA A 172 -2.92 -3.77 -10.50
C ALA A 172 -2.12 -2.65 -11.17
N LEU A 173 -1.87 -1.52 -10.49
CA LEU A 173 -0.94 -0.49 -10.99
C LEU A 173 0.48 -1.03 -11.12
N GLY A 174 0.89 -1.96 -10.24
CA GLY A 174 2.22 -2.56 -10.21
C GLY A 174 3.34 -1.58 -9.87
N GLY A 175 4.59 -2.06 -9.84
CA GLY A 175 5.78 -1.25 -9.51
C GLY A 175 5.70 -0.63 -8.11
N SER A 176 6.33 0.53 -7.94
CA SER A 176 6.30 1.33 -6.70
C SER A 176 4.99 2.10 -6.56
N SER A 177 3.95 1.51 -5.97
CA SER A 177 2.60 2.11 -5.97
C SER A 177 1.72 1.76 -4.77
N ILE A 178 0.68 2.58 -4.59
CA ILE A 178 -0.42 2.37 -3.65
C ILE A 178 -1.72 2.35 -4.45
N THR A 179 -2.48 1.26 -4.38
CA THR A 179 -3.83 1.16 -4.96
C THR A 179 -4.88 1.13 -3.86
N ILE A 180 -6.08 1.66 -4.14
CA ILE A 180 -7.16 1.78 -3.17
C ILE A 180 -8.46 1.35 -3.84
N GLY A 181 -9.16 0.37 -3.25
CA GLY A 181 -10.51 -0.02 -3.69
C GLY A 181 -10.54 -0.95 -4.90
N ASP A 182 -10.49 -0.41 -6.12
CA ASP A 182 -10.76 -1.14 -7.36
C ASP A 182 -9.53 -1.64 -8.12
N ASN A 183 -8.37 -1.68 -7.44
CA ASN A 183 -7.07 -2.21 -7.86
C ASN A 183 -6.26 -1.36 -8.85
N ASP A 184 -6.86 -0.37 -9.50
CA ASP A 184 -6.21 0.44 -10.54
C ASP A 184 -6.31 1.97 -10.34
N THR A 185 -6.78 2.38 -9.16
CA THR A 185 -6.82 3.77 -8.70
C THR A 185 -5.85 3.99 -7.53
N GLY A 186 -5.07 5.08 -7.58
CA GLY A 186 -4.16 5.45 -6.48
C GLY A 186 -2.93 6.26 -6.89
N PHE A 187 -1.78 5.95 -6.32
CA PHE A 187 -0.52 6.66 -6.55
C PHE A 187 0.57 5.72 -7.03
N LYS A 188 1.40 6.13 -7.98
CA LYS A 188 2.46 5.30 -8.56
C LYS A 188 3.70 6.14 -8.85
N GLN A 189 4.88 5.60 -8.57
CA GLN A 189 6.12 6.17 -9.07
C GLN A 189 6.27 5.83 -10.56
N ASP A 190 6.26 6.86 -11.41
CA ASP A 190 6.41 6.71 -12.87
C ASP A 190 7.86 6.85 -13.32
N GLY A 191 8.74 7.26 -12.41
CA GLY A 191 10.16 7.50 -12.64
C GLY A 191 10.82 8.12 -11.42
N ASP A 192 12.12 8.38 -11.51
CA ASP A 192 12.84 9.11 -10.46
C ASP A 192 12.24 10.51 -10.28
N GLY A 193 11.86 10.86 -9.04
CA GLY A 193 11.23 12.14 -8.70
C GLY A 193 9.78 12.36 -9.18
N ILE A 194 9.11 11.35 -9.76
CA ILE A 194 7.75 11.51 -10.31
C ILE A 194 6.74 10.66 -9.55
N LEU A 195 5.78 11.32 -8.88
CA LEU A 195 4.63 10.69 -8.24
C LEU A 195 3.39 10.87 -9.11
N GLY A 196 2.99 9.84 -9.85
CA GLY A 196 1.77 9.79 -10.62
C GLY A 196 0.51 9.57 -9.77
N ILE A 197 -0.59 10.18 -10.21
CA ILE A 197 -1.95 10.06 -9.66
C ILE A 197 -2.79 9.34 -10.72
N TYR A 198 -3.33 8.19 -10.35
CA TYR A 198 -4.01 7.27 -11.26
C TYR A 198 -5.46 7.06 -10.86
N ALA A 199 -6.33 6.97 -11.86
CA ALA A 199 -7.72 6.53 -11.73
C ALA A 199 -8.06 5.62 -12.91
N ASN A 200 -8.64 4.45 -12.64
CA ASN A 200 -9.02 3.46 -13.67
C ASN A 200 -7.86 3.16 -14.65
N ASN A 201 -6.68 2.89 -14.09
CA ASN A 201 -5.43 2.63 -14.80
C ASN A 201 -4.93 3.77 -15.72
N ALA A 202 -5.50 4.98 -15.62
CA ALA A 202 -5.08 6.15 -16.38
C ALA A 202 -4.45 7.21 -15.47
N ARG A 203 -3.33 7.81 -15.89
CA ARG A 203 -2.71 8.91 -15.16
C ARG A 203 -3.52 10.19 -15.34
N VAL A 204 -4.12 10.69 -14.27
CA VAL A 204 -4.94 11.91 -14.25
C VAL A 204 -4.18 13.14 -13.74
N GLY A 205 -3.05 12.92 -13.08
CA GLY A 205 -2.14 13.97 -12.66
C GLY A 205 -0.81 13.38 -12.19
N TYR A 206 0.15 14.23 -11.87
CA TYR A 206 1.41 13.82 -11.25
C TYR A 206 2.07 15.00 -10.54
N ILE A 207 2.98 14.69 -9.62
CA ILE A 207 3.85 15.66 -8.97
C ILE A 207 5.29 15.31 -9.37
N ASP A 208 6.06 16.32 -9.75
CA ASP A 208 7.49 16.23 -9.98
C ASP A 208 8.21 17.47 -9.41
N ASN A 209 9.49 17.65 -9.74
CA ASN A 209 10.27 18.82 -9.31
C ASN A 209 9.76 20.17 -9.85
N SER A 210 8.85 20.17 -10.83
CA SER A 210 8.24 21.37 -11.44
C SER A 210 6.90 21.74 -10.79
N GLY A 211 6.33 20.85 -9.95
CA GLY A 211 5.13 21.11 -9.18
C GLY A 211 4.02 20.08 -9.43
N LEU A 212 2.77 20.51 -9.25
CA LEU A 212 1.59 19.70 -9.49
C LEU A 212 1.15 19.87 -10.96
N HIS A 213 1.04 18.75 -11.66
CA HIS A 213 0.53 18.67 -13.03
C HIS A 213 -0.78 17.89 -13.04
N MET A 214 -1.80 18.43 -13.68
CA MET A 214 -3.08 17.75 -13.89
C MET A 214 -3.20 17.47 -15.39
N SER A 215 -3.36 16.19 -15.75
CA SER A 215 -3.50 15.72 -17.14
C SER A 215 -4.93 15.82 -17.66
N VAL A 216 -5.85 16.20 -16.78
CA VAL A 216 -7.28 16.43 -17.02
C VAL A 216 -7.69 17.76 -16.37
N ASP A 217 -8.92 18.18 -16.60
CA ASP A 217 -9.46 19.41 -16.01
C ASP A 217 -9.35 19.41 -14.48
N VAL A 218 -8.90 20.54 -13.94
CA VAL A 218 -8.83 20.77 -12.50
C VAL A 218 -10.17 21.27 -12.01
N LEU A 219 -11.06 20.34 -11.68
CA LEU A 219 -12.35 20.63 -11.06
C LEU A 219 -12.14 20.83 -9.55
N THR A 220 -12.04 22.08 -9.10
CA THR A 220 -11.90 22.40 -7.67
C THR A 220 -13.26 22.75 -7.05
N ASN A 221 -13.61 22.15 -5.90
CA ASN A 221 -14.71 22.64 -5.03
C ASN A 221 -14.25 23.91 -4.27
N GLY A 222 -13.87 24.96 -5.01
CA GLY A 222 -13.11 26.13 -4.53
C GLY A 222 -12.47 26.92 -5.68
N GLY A 223 -11.26 27.47 -5.50
CA GLY A 223 -10.52 28.18 -6.57
C GLY A 223 -9.02 27.88 -6.59
N ILE A 224 -8.39 28.03 -7.76
CA ILE A 224 -6.94 27.86 -7.96
C ILE A 224 -6.20 29.08 -7.40
N ARG A 225 -5.45 28.90 -6.30
CA ARG A 225 -4.62 29.97 -5.70
C ARG A 225 -3.22 29.96 -6.32
N ALA A 226 -2.89 30.97 -7.12
CA ALA A 226 -1.56 31.15 -7.72
C ALA A 226 -0.72 32.17 -6.94
N GLY A 227 0.16 31.70 -6.06
CA GLY A 227 1.17 32.49 -5.32
C GLY A 227 0.98 32.52 -3.79
N ASP A 228 1.99 33.00 -3.06
CA ASP A 228 1.97 33.15 -1.60
C ASP A 228 2.08 34.64 -1.19
N GLY A 229 3.25 35.27 -1.41
CA GLY A 229 3.49 36.68 -1.06
C GLY A 229 2.88 37.74 -1.99
N LYS A 230 2.80 37.48 -3.30
CA LYS A 230 2.01 38.24 -4.30
C LYS A 230 1.44 37.23 -5.29
N ARG A 231 0.14 37.33 -5.57
CA ARG A 231 -0.62 36.34 -6.33
C ARG A 231 -1.00 36.89 -7.70
N LEU A 232 -0.92 36.05 -8.74
CA LEU A 232 -1.64 36.32 -9.99
C LEU A 232 -3.13 36.22 -9.66
N SER A 233 -3.81 37.37 -9.68
CA SER A 233 -5.16 37.52 -9.13
C SER A 233 -6.11 37.92 -10.23
N LEU A 234 -6.93 36.97 -10.65
CA LEU A 234 -8.21 37.25 -11.30
C LEU A 234 -9.23 37.36 -10.15
N THR A 235 -9.72 38.58 -9.87
CA THR A 235 -10.64 38.86 -8.75
C THR A 235 -11.89 39.55 -9.26
N SER A 236 -13.04 39.03 -8.88
CA SER A 236 -14.33 39.71 -9.02
C SER A 236 -14.78 40.22 -7.65
N ASN A 237 -15.23 41.48 -7.57
CA ASN A 237 -15.92 42.06 -6.41
C ASN A 237 -17.43 41.75 -6.40
N ASN A 238 -17.95 41.05 -7.41
CA ASN A 238 -19.35 40.63 -7.56
C ASN A 238 -20.41 41.76 -7.57
N ASN A 239 -20.05 42.97 -7.98
CA ASN A 239 -20.97 44.09 -8.19
C ASN A 239 -21.21 44.41 -9.68
N SER A 240 -20.53 43.68 -10.58
CA SER A 240 -20.84 43.72 -12.01
C SER A 240 -22.21 43.09 -12.23
N THR A 241 -23.06 43.73 -13.04
CA THR A 241 -24.36 43.16 -13.45
C THR A 241 -24.24 42.17 -14.61
N MET A 242 -23.02 41.91 -15.10
CA MET A 242 -22.69 41.03 -16.24
C MET A 242 -21.39 40.25 -16.00
N THR A 243 -21.25 39.07 -16.61
CA THR A 243 -20.02 38.25 -16.58
C THR A 243 -18.87 39.00 -17.25
N ALA A 244 -17.63 38.85 -16.78
CA ALA A 244 -16.46 39.30 -17.54
C ALA A 244 -15.59 38.09 -17.87
N THR A 245 -15.28 37.89 -19.14
CA THR A 245 -14.48 36.76 -19.59
C THR A 245 -13.16 37.24 -20.18
N PHE A 246 -12.08 36.55 -19.84
CA PHE A 246 -10.82 36.68 -20.57
C PHE A 246 -10.76 35.55 -21.60
N ASN A 247 -11.10 35.87 -22.85
CA ASN A 247 -11.16 34.89 -23.91
C ASN A 247 -9.89 34.89 -24.74
N LEU A 248 -9.57 33.70 -25.25
CA LEU A 248 -8.63 33.51 -26.33
C LEU A 248 -9.35 32.74 -27.42
N TRP A 249 -9.54 33.37 -28.56
CA TRP A 249 -10.24 32.77 -29.69
C TRP A 249 -9.72 33.35 -31.01
N GLY A 250 -10.17 32.80 -32.14
CA GLY A 250 -9.81 33.31 -33.47
C GLY A 250 -10.24 32.38 -34.61
N ASP A 251 -10.10 32.88 -35.84
CA ASP A 251 -10.36 32.17 -37.09
C ASP A 251 -9.43 32.67 -38.22
N ALA A 252 -9.66 32.26 -39.47
CA ALA A 252 -8.81 32.64 -40.61
C ALA A 252 -8.81 34.16 -40.93
N ASN A 253 -9.88 34.87 -40.59
CA ASN A 253 -10.03 36.30 -40.82
C ASN A 253 -9.62 37.13 -39.60
N ARG A 254 -9.71 36.55 -38.40
CA ARG A 254 -9.25 37.12 -37.14
C ARG A 254 -8.29 36.15 -36.47
N PRO A 255 -7.05 36.05 -36.97
CA PRO A 255 -6.09 35.03 -36.55
C PRO A 255 -5.94 34.84 -35.04
N THR A 256 -5.99 35.92 -34.26
CA THR A 256 -5.94 35.83 -32.79
C THR A 256 -6.68 37.02 -32.21
N VAL A 257 -7.56 36.73 -31.27
CA VAL A 257 -8.27 37.70 -30.45
C VAL A 257 -8.02 37.33 -29.00
N ILE A 258 -7.37 38.23 -28.28
CA ILE A 258 -7.35 38.23 -26.82
C ILE A 258 -8.38 39.26 -26.41
N GLU A 259 -9.47 38.77 -25.86
CA GLU A 259 -10.68 39.56 -25.67
C GLU A 259 -11.05 39.62 -24.20
N LEU A 260 -11.48 40.80 -23.79
CA LEU A 260 -12.32 40.98 -22.62
C LEU A 260 -13.72 41.25 -23.12
N ASP A 261 -14.65 40.37 -22.77
CA ASP A 261 -16.07 40.53 -23.07
C ASP A 261 -16.94 40.44 -21.82
N ASP A 262 -18.19 40.83 -21.98
CA ASP A 262 -19.28 40.58 -21.07
C ASP A 262 -20.50 39.96 -21.76
N ASP A 263 -21.60 39.80 -21.01
CA ASP A 263 -22.85 39.20 -21.50
C ASP A 263 -23.49 39.97 -22.67
N GLN A 264 -23.11 41.23 -22.88
CA GLN A 264 -23.60 42.09 -23.96
C GLN A 264 -22.59 42.22 -25.11
N GLY A 265 -21.37 41.72 -24.94
CA GLY A 265 -20.36 41.60 -25.99
C GLY A 265 -18.97 42.06 -25.55
N TRP A 266 -18.09 42.23 -26.53
CA TRP A 266 -16.68 42.56 -26.27
C TRP A 266 -16.51 44.03 -25.82
N HIS A 267 -15.69 44.23 -24.80
CA HIS A 267 -15.26 45.54 -24.31
C HIS A 267 -14.03 46.01 -25.05
N LEU A 268 -13.02 45.15 -25.04
CA LEU A 268 -11.77 45.41 -25.72
C LEU A 268 -11.16 44.10 -26.19
N TYR A 269 -10.45 44.19 -27.29
CA TYR A 269 -9.57 43.14 -27.70
C TYR A 269 -8.30 43.72 -28.27
N SER A 270 -7.22 42.96 -28.13
CA SER A 270 -6.14 43.04 -29.08
C SER A 270 -6.36 41.97 -30.14
N GLN A 271 -6.27 42.36 -31.40
CA GLN A 271 -6.39 41.46 -32.53
C GLN A 271 -5.21 41.64 -33.46
N ARG A 272 -4.78 40.54 -34.03
CA ARG A 272 -3.95 40.53 -35.23
C ARG A 272 -4.83 40.37 -36.46
N ASN A 273 -4.63 41.24 -37.45
CA ASN A 273 -5.31 41.17 -38.72
C ASN A 273 -4.59 40.20 -39.68
N PRO A 274 -5.25 39.77 -40.77
CA PRO A 274 -4.64 38.93 -41.79
C PRO A 274 -3.40 39.54 -42.46
N ASP A 275 -3.34 40.87 -42.57
CA ASP A 275 -2.18 41.62 -43.11
C ASP A 275 -1.01 41.77 -42.12
N GLY A 276 -1.18 41.23 -40.90
CA GLY A 276 -0.19 41.28 -39.84
C GLY A 276 -0.21 42.54 -38.98
N SER A 277 -1.03 43.53 -39.31
CA SER A 277 -1.26 44.68 -38.43
C SER A 277 -1.93 44.24 -37.12
N ILE A 278 -1.67 44.96 -36.04
CA ILE A 278 -2.35 44.76 -34.76
C ILE A 278 -3.30 45.93 -34.56
N VAL A 279 -4.50 45.61 -34.11
CA VAL A 279 -5.43 46.59 -33.59
C VAL A 279 -5.64 46.31 -32.11
N PHE A 280 -5.65 47.38 -31.33
CA PHE A 280 -6.25 47.37 -30.01
C PHE A 280 -7.55 48.13 -30.15
N THR A 281 -8.66 47.41 -30.04
CA THR A 281 -9.97 47.98 -30.26
C THR A 281 -10.70 48.03 -28.93
N VAL A 282 -11.25 49.19 -28.61
CA VAL A 282 -12.11 49.42 -27.45
C VAL A 282 -13.49 49.77 -27.98
N ASN A 283 -14.49 49.02 -27.54
CA ASN A 283 -15.90 49.25 -27.82
C ASN A 283 -16.47 50.28 -26.83
N GLY A 284 -16.01 51.53 -26.94
CA GLY A 284 -16.42 52.61 -26.04
C GLY A 284 -15.46 53.80 -26.04
N ASP A 285 -15.64 54.69 -25.06
CA ASP A 285 -14.82 55.89 -24.92
C ASP A 285 -13.48 55.58 -24.24
N ILE A 286 -12.39 56.14 -24.78
CA ILE A 286 -11.07 56.12 -24.16
C ILE A 286 -10.88 57.41 -23.34
N THR A 287 -10.92 57.29 -22.02
CA THR A 287 -10.61 58.40 -21.11
C THR A 287 -9.17 58.28 -20.60
N ALA A 288 -8.35 59.30 -20.83
CA ALA A 288 -6.96 59.33 -20.38
C ALA A 288 -6.61 60.70 -19.82
N ASN A 289 -5.80 60.75 -18.74
CA ASN A 289 -5.21 62.00 -18.28
C ASN A 289 -4.35 62.66 -19.37
N THR A 290 -3.71 61.84 -20.19
CA THR A 290 -2.91 62.25 -21.34
C THR A 290 -2.89 61.11 -22.34
N LEU A 291 -3.27 61.38 -23.58
CA LEU A 291 -3.09 60.43 -24.69
C LEU A 291 -1.81 60.79 -25.43
N ARG A 292 -0.87 59.85 -25.51
CA ARG A 292 0.38 60.02 -26.27
C ARG A 292 0.32 59.17 -27.53
N ALA A 293 0.42 59.82 -28.69
CA ALA A 293 0.46 59.16 -29.99
C ALA A 293 1.78 59.50 -30.68
N GLY A 294 2.76 58.60 -30.58
CA GLY A 294 4.15 58.91 -30.93
C GLY A 294 4.68 60.07 -30.10
N GLY A 295 5.21 61.10 -30.76
CA GLY A 295 5.70 62.33 -30.10
C GLY A 295 4.62 63.37 -29.79
N ALA A 296 3.38 63.18 -30.26
CA ALA A 296 2.28 64.09 -29.98
C ALA A 296 1.63 63.78 -28.64
N ILE A 297 1.20 64.81 -27.93
CA ILE A 297 0.52 64.71 -26.64
C ILE A 297 -0.82 65.43 -26.74
N TYR A 298 -1.90 64.69 -26.54
CA TYR A 298 -3.24 65.25 -26.37
C TYR A 298 -3.50 65.39 -24.88
N HIS A 299 -3.63 66.63 -24.43
CA HIS A 299 -3.77 66.97 -23.02
C HIS A 299 -5.25 67.09 -22.63
N ASN A 300 -5.56 66.87 -21.35
CA ASN A 300 -6.94 66.86 -20.85
C ASN A 300 -7.63 68.25 -20.81
N ASN A 301 -6.95 69.31 -21.23
CA ASN A 301 -7.51 70.66 -21.41
C ASN A 301 -7.85 70.96 -22.88
N GLY A 302 -7.73 69.98 -23.77
CA GLY A 302 -7.96 70.13 -25.22
C GLY A 302 -6.76 70.64 -26.00
N ASP A 303 -5.64 70.93 -25.34
CA ASP A 303 -4.41 71.37 -26.00
C ASP A 303 -3.63 70.18 -26.57
N ILE A 304 -2.84 70.45 -27.62
CA ILE A 304 -2.07 69.44 -28.34
C ILE A 304 -0.63 69.90 -28.42
N PHE A 305 0.28 69.12 -27.85
CA PHE A 305 1.72 69.33 -28.01
C PHE A 305 2.24 68.50 -29.18
N GLY A 306 3.15 69.06 -29.97
CA GLY A 306 3.80 68.31 -31.03
C GLY A 306 4.90 69.07 -31.76
N SER A 307 5.70 68.34 -32.53
CA SER A 307 6.82 68.90 -33.30
C SER A 307 6.38 69.87 -34.40
N VAL A 308 5.18 69.68 -34.97
CA VAL A 308 4.58 70.62 -35.96
C VAL A 308 4.39 72.02 -35.37
N TRP A 309 4.15 72.12 -34.05
CA TRP A 309 4.01 73.39 -33.33
C TRP A 309 5.34 73.89 -32.78
N GLY A 310 6.48 73.39 -33.29
CA GLY A 310 7.82 73.74 -32.83
C GLY A 310 8.19 73.14 -31.48
N ASN A 311 7.70 71.92 -31.18
CA ASN A 311 7.77 71.30 -29.84
C ASN A 311 7.14 72.20 -28.78
N SER A 312 5.96 72.73 -29.11
CA SER A 312 5.18 73.59 -28.24
C SER A 312 3.72 73.14 -28.21
N TRP A 313 2.94 73.82 -27.38
CA TRP A 313 1.49 73.65 -27.32
C TRP A 313 0.82 74.37 -28.48
N LEU A 314 -0.18 73.73 -29.08
CA LEU A 314 -0.96 74.30 -30.18
C LEU A 314 -1.57 75.64 -29.77
N SER A 315 -2.08 75.76 -28.54
CA SER A 315 -2.64 77.02 -28.04
C SER A 315 -1.62 78.17 -28.06
N LEU A 316 -0.40 77.93 -27.58
CA LEU A 316 0.69 78.90 -27.57
C LEU A 316 1.16 79.21 -28.99
N TRP A 317 1.25 78.18 -29.84
CA TRP A 317 1.60 78.35 -31.24
C TRP A 317 0.56 79.21 -31.98
N ILE A 318 -0.75 78.96 -31.80
CA ILE A 318 -1.81 79.79 -32.38
C ILE A 318 -1.72 81.22 -31.86
N ASN A 319 -1.60 81.40 -30.54
CA ASN A 319 -1.54 82.71 -29.93
C ASN A 319 -0.41 83.57 -30.52
N ASN A 320 0.76 82.97 -30.76
CA ASN A 320 1.93 83.67 -31.28
C ASN A 320 1.97 83.83 -32.81
N ASN A 321 1.12 83.14 -33.58
CA ASN A 321 1.16 83.15 -35.04
C ASN A 321 -0.07 83.79 -35.70
N PHE A 322 -1.19 83.96 -34.98
CA PHE A 322 -2.41 84.58 -35.52
C PHE A 322 -2.77 85.89 -34.83
N VAL A 323 -3.55 86.72 -35.54
CA VAL A 323 -4.14 87.93 -34.97
C VAL A 323 -5.25 87.52 -34.00
N ALA A 324 -5.03 87.75 -32.71
CA ALA A 324 -5.96 87.40 -31.63
C ALA A 324 -6.99 88.50 -31.34
N ASP A 325 -6.73 89.74 -31.73
CA ASP A 325 -7.62 90.88 -31.52
C ASP A 325 -7.24 92.07 -32.41
N VAL A 326 -8.17 92.99 -32.64
CA VAL A 326 -7.96 94.24 -33.37
C VAL A 326 -8.58 95.39 -32.60
N GLN A 327 -7.80 96.45 -32.37
CA GLN A 327 -8.25 97.64 -31.68
C GLN A 327 -7.78 98.92 -32.38
N LEU A 328 -8.32 100.05 -31.94
CA LEU A 328 -7.74 101.36 -32.22
C LEU A 328 -6.79 101.71 -31.07
N GLY A 329 -5.57 102.13 -31.38
CA GLY A 329 -4.66 102.67 -30.38
C GLY A 329 -5.01 104.09 -29.97
N ALA A 330 -4.11 104.77 -29.26
CA ALA A 330 -4.30 106.17 -28.89
C ALA A 330 -4.48 107.05 -30.13
N GLY A 331 -5.66 107.65 -30.26
CA GLY A 331 -5.99 108.53 -31.37
C GLY A 331 -5.32 109.89 -31.26
N THR A 332 -5.18 110.55 -32.40
CA THR A 332 -4.78 111.95 -32.52
C THR A 332 -5.69 112.67 -33.51
N SER A 333 -5.59 113.99 -33.60
CA SER A 333 -6.40 114.83 -34.45
C SER A 333 -5.53 115.78 -35.26
N VAL A 334 -5.95 116.07 -36.48
CA VAL A 334 -5.34 117.11 -37.32
C VAL A 334 -6.43 118.05 -37.83
N VAL A 335 -6.16 119.35 -37.76
CA VAL A 335 -6.97 120.38 -38.39
C VAL A 335 -6.63 120.42 -39.87
N THR A 336 -7.63 120.33 -40.73
CA THR A 336 -7.46 120.25 -42.19
C THR A 336 -7.73 121.59 -42.90
N TRP A 337 -8.24 122.59 -42.17
CA TRP A 337 -8.57 123.91 -42.71
C TRP A 337 -7.31 124.71 -43.11
N ASN A 338 -7.30 125.19 -44.36
CA ASN A 338 -6.31 126.11 -44.97
C ASN A 338 -4.84 125.62 -45.02
N ASN A 339 -4.61 124.30 -44.97
CA ASN A 339 -3.27 123.73 -45.04
C ASN A 339 -3.25 122.54 -46.02
N ALA A 340 -2.75 122.77 -47.23
CA ALA A 340 -2.72 121.77 -48.29
C ALA A 340 -1.75 120.62 -47.91
N GLY A 341 -2.24 119.37 -47.96
CA GLY A 341 -1.46 118.17 -47.63
C GLY A 341 -1.55 117.69 -46.18
N SER A 342 -2.39 118.30 -45.34
CA SER A 342 -2.56 117.91 -43.92
C SER A 342 -3.46 116.70 -43.66
N TRP A 343 -3.71 115.86 -44.67
CA TRP A 343 -4.37 114.57 -44.45
C TRP A 343 -3.43 113.64 -43.68
N PRO A 344 -3.95 112.87 -42.70
CA PRO A 344 -3.13 111.89 -42.00
C PRO A 344 -2.67 110.81 -42.98
N ASN A 345 -1.43 110.94 -43.47
CA ASN A 345 -0.77 109.94 -44.31
C ASN A 345 0.21 109.13 -43.48
N THR A 346 -0.28 108.51 -42.41
CA THR A 346 0.51 107.64 -41.55
C THR A 346 0.06 106.20 -41.80
N PRO A 347 0.89 105.37 -42.47
CA PRO A 347 0.56 103.97 -42.70
C PRO A 347 0.14 103.27 -41.42
N GLY A 348 -0.96 102.52 -41.50
CA GLY A 348 -1.51 101.82 -40.35
C GLY A 348 -2.46 102.61 -39.47
N TYR A 349 -2.76 103.86 -39.81
CA TYR A 349 -3.80 104.64 -39.14
C TYR A 349 -5.08 104.65 -39.95
N VAL A 350 -6.21 104.61 -39.25
CA VAL A 350 -7.56 104.70 -39.82
C VAL A 350 -8.24 105.95 -39.28
N VAL A 351 -9.07 106.58 -40.11
CA VAL A 351 -9.93 107.70 -39.68
C VAL A 351 -11.02 107.17 -38.77
N THR A 352 -11.14 107.75 -37.57
CA THR A 352 -12.10 107.33 -36.54
C THR A 352 -13.26 108.29 -36.39
N SER A 353 -13.06 109.57 -36.69
CA SER A 353 -14.14 110.56 -36.80
C SER A 353 -13.73 111.76 -37.65
N ILE A 354 -14.72 112.53 -38.07
CA ILE A 354 -14.56 113.76 -38.85
C ILE A 354 -15.43 114.83 -38.18
N TRP A 355 -14.93 116.06 -38.04
CA TRP A 355 -15.74 117.18 -37.55
C TRP A 355 -15.71 118.38 -38.51
N LYS A 356 -16.81 119.11 -38.46
CA LYS A 356 -17.02 120.36 -39.17
C LYS A 356 -17.79 121.33 -38.28
N ASP A 357 -17.43 122.59 -38.31
CA ASP A 357 -18.17 123.70 -37.74
C ASP A 357 -19.15 124.31 -38.77
N SER A 358 -19.85 125.36 -38.33
CA SER A 358 -20.90 126.02 -39.12
C SER A 358 -20.38 127.01 -40.18
N GLN A 359 -19.06 127.18 -40.31
CA GLN A 359 -18.42 128.13 -41.22
C GLN A 359 -17.69 127.39 -42.37
N GLY A 360 -17.72 127.96 -43.58
CA GLY A 360 -17.00 127.42 -44.75
C GLY A 360 -17.57 126.12 -45.37
N GLU A 361 -16.99 125.68 -46.50
CA GLU A 361 -17.43 124.50 -47.27
C GLU A 361 -16.61 123.21 -46.97
N ASN A 362 -15.40 123.33 -46.41
CA ASN A 362 -14.48 122.22 -46.20
C ASN A 362 -14.60 121.56 -44.82
N ILE A 363 -14.04 120.36 -44.65
CA ILE A 363 -13.89 119.65 -43.36
C ILE A 363 -12.85 120.37 -42.49
N ASP A 364 -13.16 120.56 -41.20
CA ASP A 364 -12.30 121.30 -40.27
C ASP A 364 -11.23 120.42 -39.62
N GLY A 365 -11.52 119.14 -39.40
CA GLY A 365 -10.48 118.21 -39.02
C GLY A 365 -10.93 116.76 -38.91
N ILE A 366 -9.93 115.92 -38.69
CA ILE A 366 -10.05 114.46 -38.72
C ILE A 366 -9.36 113.87 -37.50
N ALA A 367 -10.03 112.94 -36.82
CA ALA A 367 -9.43 112.10 -35.80
C ALA A 367 -9.02 110.80 -36.46
N TYR A 368 -7.82 110.35 -36.15
CA TYR A 368 -7.27 109.12 -36.69
C TYR A 368 -6.48 108.41 -35.60
N ALA A 369 -6.52 107.08 -35.62
CA ALA A 369 -5.86 106.24 -34.64
C ALA A 369 -5.16 105.08 -35.34
N PRO A 370 -4.05 104.55 -34.80
CA PRO A 370 -3.42 103.39 -35.37
C PRO A 370 -4.38 102.20 -35.25
N LEU A 371 -4.66 101.53 -36.37
CA LEU A 371 -5.28 100.22 -36.35
C LEU A 371 -4.24 99.24 -35.83
N GLN A 372 -4.49 98.66 -34.67
CA GLN A 372 -3.58 97.73 -34.03
C GLN A 372 -4.15 96.32 -34.07
N LYS A 373 -3.28 95.35 -34.33
CA LYS A 373 -3.56 93.92 -34.24
C LYS A 373 -2.74 93.30 -33.11
N ARG A 374 -3.35 92.42 -32.32
CA ARG A 374 -2.63 91.68 -31.28
C ARG A 374 -2.13 90.35 -31.85
N VAL A 375 -0.84 90.08 -31.76
CA VAL A 375 -0.25 88.75 -32.02
C VAL A 375 0.58 88.40 -30.79
N GLY A 376 0.36 87.21 -30.24
CA GLY A 376 0.88 86.84 -28.93
C GLY A 376 0.29 87.73 -27.83
N SER A 377 1.17 88.21 -26.95
CA SER A 377 0.88 89.24 -25.95
C SER A 377 1.18 90.67 -26.43
N GLN A 378 1.61 90.86 -27.68
CA GLN A 378 2.06 92.14 -28.21
C GLN A 378 1.06 92.77 -29.19
N TRP A 379 0.90 94.09 -29.10
CA TRP A 379 0.12 94.88 -30.06
C TRP A 379 1.04 95.46 -31.13
N TYR A 380 0.66 95.28 -32.38
CA TYR A 380 1.36 95.80 -33.55
C TYR A 380 0.45 96.76 -34.30
N THR A 381 0.93 97.95 -34.64
CA THR A 381 0.24 98.78 -35.64
C THR A 381 0.27 98.04 -36.98
N VAL A 382 -0.90 97.86 -37.59
CA VAL A 382 -1.05 97.24 -38.90
C VAL A 382 -0.20 98.06 -39.88
N GLN A 383 0.72 97.44 -40.59
CA GLN A 383 1.44 98.15 -41.64
C GLN A 383 0.47 98.40 -42.79
N GLY A 384 0.32 99.67 -43.21
CA GLY A 384 -0.41 99.98 -44.44
C GLY A 384 0.29 99.34 -45.64
N GLY A 385 -0.46 98.82 -46.60
CA GLY A 385 0.11 98.45 -47.89
C GLY A 385 0.73 99.68 -48.55
N THR A 386 1.80 99.49 -49.35
CA THR A 386 2.22 100.56 -50.26
C THR A 386 1.09 100.78 -51.27
N ALA A 387 0.63 102.03 -51.35
CA ALA A 387 -0.44 102.43 -52.27
C ALA A 387 -0.03 102.27 -53.74
#